data_AF-A0A7D5PAV3-F1
#
_entry.id   AF-A0A7D5PAV3-F1
#
_cell.length_a   1.000
_cell.length_b   1.000
_cell.length_c   1.000
_cell.angle_alpha   90.00
_cell.angle_beta   90.00
_cell.angle_gamma   90.00
#
_symmetry.space_group_name_H-M   'P 1'
#
loop_
_entity.id
_entity.type
_entity.pdbx_description
1 polymer ?
#
loop_
_entity_poly.entity_id
_entity_poly.type
_entity_poly.pdbx_seq_one_letter_code
_entity_poly.pdbx_strand_id
1 'polypeptide(L)'
;MALREYTDGEYERLQRSERELTGNRERAEITDVAVVDDTARLTFGFEWTPEPDSVSYDLDDARDVMELKAVAAAAGYEYDQLPYLEGETIPVVYLDDGWEPAAALPDGGPGSADDAARTGPSLVDSASRRLDDITAQSVVLGVIVVKKLLIASALVYLLVV
;
A
#
# COMPACT_ATOMS: atom_id res chain seq x y z
N MET A 1 -28.73 20.49 -24.19
CA MET A 1 -27.91 20.14 -23.03
C MET A 1 -26.52 19.82 -23.54
N ALA A 2 -25.55 20.72 -23.33
CA ALA A 2 -24.16 20.47 -23.73
C ALA A 2 -23.54 19.50 -22.73
N LEU A 3 -23.05 18.34 -23.18
CA LEU A 3 -22.12 17.55 -22.39
C LEU A 3 -20.85 18.39 -22.24
N ARG A 4 -20.56 18.80 -21.01
CA ARG A 4 -19.28 19.42 -20.68
C ARG A 4 -18.24 18.30 -20.74
N GLU A 5 -17.40 18.31 -21.76
CA GLU A 5 -16.19 17.47 -21.78
C GLU A 5 -15.29 18.00 -20.65
N TYR A 6 -15.14 17.21 -19.59
CA TYR A 6 -14.16 17.50 -18.55
C TYR A 6 -12.78 17.12 -19.07
N THR A 7 -11.79 17.95 -18.74
CA THR A 7 -10.39 17.64 -19.04
C THR A 7 -9.89 16.49 -18.16
N ASP A 8 -8.88 15.73 -18.59
CA ASP A 8 -8.38 14.56 -17.85
C ASP A 8 -8.03 14.89 -16.39
N GLY A 9 -7.42 16.06 -16.13
CA GLY A 9 -7.11 16.53 -14.78
C GLY A 9 -8.30 17.08 -13.96
N GLU A 10 -9.47 17.30 -14.57
CA GLU A 10 -10.72 17.56 -13.85
C GLU A 10 -11.41 16.24 -13.47
N TYR A 11 -11.32 15.20 -14.31
CA TYR A 11 -11.77 13.85 -13.98
C TYR A 11 -10.98 13.24 -12.84
N GLU A 12 -9.64 13.37 -12.84
CA GLU A 12 -8.77 12.89 -11.76
C GLU A 12 -9.12 13.55 -10.41
N ARG A 13 -9.40 14.86 -10.41
CA ARG A 13 -9.81 15.58 -9.19
C ARG A 13 -11.17 15.13 -8.66
N LEU A 14 -12.12 14.86 -9.55
CA LEU A 14 -13.44 14.35 -9.17
C LEU A 14 -13.35 12.94 -8.59
N GLN A 15 -12.59 12.03 -9.23
CA GLN A 15 -12.38 10.68 -8.71
C GLN A 15 -11.68 10.70 -7.35
N ARG A 16 -10.68 11.58 -7.19
CA ARG A 16 -10.01 11.80 -5.91
C ARG A 16 -11.00 12.24 -4.84
N SER A 17 -11.78 13.30 -5.08
CA SER A 17 -12.74 13.82 -4.10
C SER A 17 -13.87 12.83 -3.75
N GLU A 18 -14.21 11.90 -4.65
CA GLU A 18 -15.19 10.84 -4.36
C GLU A 18 -14.59 9.68 -3.56
N ARG A 19 -13.28 9.41 -3.67
CA ARG A 19 -12.61 8.30 -2.97
C ARG A 19 -11.94 8.73 -1.66
N GLU A 20 -11.49 9.98 -1.56
CA GLU A 20 -10.95 10.60 -0.35
C GLU A 20 -12.08 11.18 0.52
N LEU A 21 -13.13 10.37 0.74
CA LEU A 21 -14.19 10.66 1.70
C LEU A 21 -13.87 9.93 3.00
N THR A 22 -13.87 10.64 4.12
CA THR A 22 -13.58 10.05 5.44
C THR A 22 -14.43 8.81 5.68
N GLY A 23 -13.77 7.70 6.01
CA GLY A 23 -14.39 6.40 6.21
C GLY A 23 -14.53 5.55 4.94
N ASN A 24 -14.12 6.06 3.77
CA ASN A 24 -14.05 5.25 2.56
C ASN A 24 -12.96 4.18 2.71
N ARG A 25 -13.24 2.99 2.17
CA ARG A 25 -12.35 1.83 2.22
C ARG A 25 -11.89 1.46 0.82
N GLU A 26 -10.61 1.23 0.67
CA GLU A 26 -10.02 0.82 -0.60
C GLU A 26 -8.96 -0.25 -0.39
N ARG A 27 -8.50 -0.86 -1.49
CA ARG A 27 -7.33 -1.73 -1.49
C ARG A 27 -6.18 -0.98 -2.13
N ALA A 28 -5.07 -0.89 -1.42
CA ALA A 28 -3.85 -0.25 -1.90
C ALA A 28 -2.71 -1.25 -1.91
N GLU A 29 -1.83 -1.13 -2.90
CA GLU A 29 -0.56 -1.87 -2.94
C GLU A 29 0.47 -1.12 -2.09
N ILE A 30 1.20 -1.82 -1.23
CA ILE A 30 2.34 -1.23 -0.53
C ILE A 30 3.52 -1.19 -1.50
N THR A 31 3.82 -0.02 -2.05
CA THR A 31 4.85 0.16 -3.08
C THR A 31 6.26 0.35 -2.52
N ASP A 32 6.37 0.76 -1.25
CA ASP A 32 7.64 0.93 -0.56
C ASP A 32 7.44 0.80 0.95
N VAL A 33 8.39 0.15 1.62
CA VAL A 33 8.49 0.08 3.08
C VAL A 33 9.86 0.58 3.48
N ALA A 34 9.90 1.69 4.21
CA ALA A 34 11.14 2.29 4.70
C ALA A 34 11.15 2.30 6.22
N VAL A 35 12.25 1.85 6.82
CA VAL A 35 12.50 2.00 8.26
C VAL A 35 13.80 2.78 8.40
N VAL A 36 13.71 4.00 8.92
CA VAL A 36 14.84 4.92 9.07
C VAL A 36 14.79 5.52 10.46
N ASP A 37 15.90 5.44 11.18
CA ASP A 37 16.03 5.90 12.56
C ASP A 37 14.98 5.25 13.47
N ASP A 38 14.02 6.04 13.94
CA ASP A 38 12.90 5.69 14.80
C ASP A 38 11.56 5.76 14.05
N THR A 39 11.55 5.82 12.72
CA THR A 39 10.33 5.97 11.94
C THR A 39 10.20 4.84 10.91
N ALA A 40 9.03 4.20 10.86
CA ALA A 40 8.64 3.32 9.77
C ALA A 40 7.62 4.01 8.87
N ARG A 41 7.81 3.94 7.55
CA ARG A 41 6.91 4.52 6.55
C ARG A 41 6.43 3.45 5.58
N LEU A 42 5.11 3.40 5.38
CA LEU A 42 4.47 2.59 4.35
C LEU A 42 3.98 3.51 3.24
N THR A 43 4.32 3.20 2.00
CA THR A 43 3.88 3.97 0.82
C THR A 43 2.83 3.18 0.04
N PHE A 44 1.68 3.77 -0.18
CA PHE A 44 0.53 3.19 -0.86
C PHE A 44 0.46 3.63 -2.33
N GLY A 45 0.30 2.66 -3.21
CA GLY A 45 -0.06 2.84 -4.61
C GLY A 45 -1.52 2.48 -4.84
N PHE A 46 -2.18 3.28 -5.67
CA PHE A 46 -3.57 3.08 -6.07
C PHE A 46 -3.64 2.94 -7.58
N GLU A 47 -4.52 2.08 -8.09
CA GLU A 47 -4.70 1.92 -9.54
C GLU A 47 -5.30 3.16 -10.21
N TRP A 48 -6.04 3.97 -9.45
CA TRP A 48 -6.77 5.14 -9.96
C TRP A 48 -5.95 6.43 -9.95
N THR A 49 -4.80 6.47 -9.28
CA THR A 49 -3.92 7.65 -9.27
C THR A 49 -2.45 7.24 -9.36
N PRO A 50 -1.64 7.93 -10.19
CA PRO A 50 -0.19 7.72 -10.19
C PRO A 50 0.50 8.37 -8.99
N GLU A 51 -0.20 9.19 -8.21
CA GLU A 51 0.33 9.86 -7.02
C GLU A 51 0.22 8.92 -5.80
N PRO A 52 1.35 8.43 -5.25
CA PRO A 52 1.32 7.58 -4.07
C PRO A 52 0.99 8.40 -2.82
N ASP A 53 0.43 7.72 -1.82
CA ASP A 53 0.26 8.26 -0.48
C ASP A 53 1.17 7.52 0.51
N SER A 54 1.39 8.06 1.70
CA SER A 54 2.22 7.38 2.71
C SER A 54 1.79 7.69 4.12
N VAL A 55 1.84 6.68 4.97
CA VAL A 55 1.69 6.81 6.42
C VAL A 55 3.03 6.55 7.10
N SER A 56 3.30 7.28 8.18
CA SER A 56 4.50 7.10 9.00
C SER A 56 4.11 6.76 10.43
N TYR A 57 4.93 5.91 11.05
CA TYR A 57 4.77 5.38 12.40
C TYR A 57 6.03 5.64 13.21
N ASP A 58 5.87 6.18 14.41
CA ASP A 58 6.94 6.41 15.38
C ASP A 58 7.24 5.11 16.14
N LEU A 59 8.45 4.59 16.00
CA LEU A 59 8.91 3.35 16.62
C LEU A 59 9.23 3.49 18.12
N ASP A 60 9.34 4.73 18.62
CA ASP A 60 9.40 5.02 20.05
C ASP A 60 8.00 5.12 20.68
N ASP A 61 6.94 5.28 19.88
CA ASP A 61 5.56 5.19 20.35
C ASP A 61 5.07 3.72 20.36
N ALA A 62 4.75 3.23 21.55
CA ALA A 62 4.27 1.86 21.74
C ALA A 62 2.96 1.58 20.98
N ARG A 63 2.14 2.59 20.76
CA ARG A 63 0.90 2.49 20.00
C ARG A 63 1.20 2.25 18.53
N ASP A 64 2.03 3.07 17.91
CA ASP A 64 2.41 2.96 16.51
C ASP A 64 3.10 1.61 16.21
N VAL A 65 3.93 1.13 17.14
CA VAL A 65 4.51 -0.22 17.06
C VAL A 65 3.44 -1.31 17.12
N MET A 66 2.39 -1.15 17.93
CA MET A 66 1.27 -2.09 17.95
C MET A 66 0.44 -2.06 16.67
N GLU A 67 0.22 -0.87 16.11
CA GLU A 67 -0.50 -0.67 14.86
C GLU A 67 0.25 -1.35 13.69
N LEU A 68 1.57 -1.13 13.57
CA LEU A 68 2.42 -1.83 12.60
C LEU A 68 2.39 -3.35 12.74
N LYS A 69 2.40 -3.86 13.98
CA LYS A 69 2.26 -5.31 14.25
C LYS A 69 0.94 -5.85 13.74
N ALA A 70 -0.15 -5.11 13.93
CA ALA A 70 -1.46 -5.50 13.43
C ALA A 70 -1.49 -5.50 11.89
N VAL A 71 -0.87 -4.51 11.24
CA VAL A 71 -0.73 -4.46 9.78
C VAL A 71 0.04 -5.67 9.24
N ALA A 72 1.23 -5.96 9.80
CA ALA A 72 2.02 -7.12 9.42
C ALA A 72 1.24 -8.43 9.60
N ALA A 73 0.62 -8.62 10.77
CA ALA A 73 -0.15 -9.80 11.09
C ALA A 73 -1.37 -9.98 10.18
N ALA A 74 -2.06 -8.90 9.80
CA ALA A 74 -3.19 -8.94 8.88
C ALA A 74 -2.78 -9.40 7.47
N ALA A 75 -1.55 -9.12 7.06
CA ALA A 75 -0.95 -9.61 5.82
C ALA A 75 -0.27 -11.00 5.98
N GLY A 76 -0.27 -11.58 7.18
CA GLY A 76 0.30 -12.90 7.47
C GLY A 76 1.80 -12.91 7.74
N TYR A 77 2.37 -11.74 8.07
CA TYR A 77 3.79 -11.55 8.38
C TYR A 77 4.00 -11.24 9.87
N GLU A 78 5.20 -11.54 10.35
CA GLU A 78 5.66 -11.09 11.66
C GLU A 78 6.16 -9.64 11.62
N TYR A 79 6.34 -9.01 12.78
CA TYR A 79 6.78 -7.60 12.84
C TYR A 79 8.20 -7.38 12.28
N ASP A 80 9.12 -8.31 12.50
CA ASP A 80 10.48 -8.26 11.94
C ASP A 80 10.51 -8.51 10.42
N GLN A 81 9.36 -8.86 9.85
CA GLN A 81 9.14 -9.12 8.43
C GLN A 81 8.46 -7.95 7.70
N LEU A 82 8.31 -6.77 8.35
CA LEU A 82 7.73 -5.57 7.74
C LEU A 82 8.22 -5.26 6.31
N PRO A 83 9.52 -5.39 5.95
CA PRO A 83 9.97 -5.15 4.58
C PRO A 83 9.35 -6.06 3.52
N TYR A 84 8.81 -7.22 3.90
CA TYR A 84 8.13 -8.13 2.97
C TYR A 84 6.68 -7.72 2.66
N LEU A 85 6.18 -6.65 3.28
CA LEU A 85 4.92 -6.05 2.88
C LEU A 85 5.01 -5.33 1.52
N GLU A 86 6.20 -5.00 1.01
CA GLU A 86 6.36 -4.41 -0.32
C GLU A 86 5.78 -5.35 -1.40
N GLY A 87 4.81 -4.86 -2.16
CA GLY A 87 4.05 -5.60 -3.18
C GLY A 87 2.74 -6.22 -2.69
N GLU A 88 2.44 -6.15 -1.39
CA GLU A 88 1.18 -6.66 -0.84
C GLU A 88 0.02 -5.69 -1.04
N THR A 89 -1.17 -6.23 -1.32
CA THR A 89 -2.39 -5.44 -1.46
C THR A 89 -3.24 -5.51 -0.19
N ILE A 90 -3.21 -4.44 0.60
CA ILE A 90 -3.88 -4.35 1.90
C ILE A 90 -5.14 -3.46 1.86
N PRO A 91 -6.12 -3.68 2.74
CA PRO A 91 -7.21 -2.75 2.93
C PRO A 91 -6.73 -1.47 3.65
N VAL A 92 -7.08 -0.32 3.11
CA VAL A 92 -6.82 1.02 3.67
C VAL A 92 -8.14 1.78 3.85
N VAL A 93 -8.16 2.70 4.80
CA VAL A 93 -9.29 3.58 5.10
C VAL A 93 -8.81 5.01 4.98
N TYR A 94 -9.54 5.84 4.25
CA TYR A 94 -9.25 7.26 4.21
C TYR A 94 -9.76 7.91 5.51
N LEU A 95 -8.84 8.47 6.29
CA LEU A 95 -9.14 9.34 7.42
C LEU A 95 -8.97 10.80 7.01
N ASP A 96 -9.30 11.73 7.90
CA ASP A 96 -9.20 13.16 7.65
C ASP A 96 -7.76 13.61 7.27
N ASP A 97 -6.76 12.80 7.64
CA ASP A 97 -5.34 13.10 7.53
C ASP A 97 -4.61 12.27 6.45
N GLY A 98 -5.31 11.35 5.77
CA GLY A 98 -4.74 10.48 4.73
C GLY A 98 -5.22 9.03 4.79
N TRP A 99 -4.61 8.18 3.97
CA TRP A 99 -4.90 6.75 3.93
C TRP A 99 -4.18 5.99 5.05
N GLU A 100 -4.95 5.22 5.82
CA GLU A 100 -4.46 4.42 6.94
C GLU A 100 -4.77 2.93 6.73
N PRO A 101 -3.86 2.00 7.02
CA PRO A 101 -4.16 0.58 7.04
C PRO A 101 -5.36 0.27 7.94
N ALA A 102 -6.36 -0.45 7.43
CA ALA A 102 -7.55 -0.77 8.22
C ALA A 102 -7.22 -1.58 9.49
N ALA A 103 -6.14 -2.36 9.46
CA ALA A 103 -5.64 -3.15 10.58
C ALA A 103 -4.95 -2.31 11.66
N ALA A 104 -4.48 -1.10 11.35
CA ALA A 104 -3.91 -0.16 12.32
C ALA A 104 -5.00 0.49 13.20
N LEU A 105 -6.26 0.50 12.76
CA LEU A 105 -7.35 1.14 13.49
C LEU A 105 -7.81 0.31 14.71
N PRO A 106 -8.03 0.92 15.89
CA PRO A 106 -8.35 0.22 17.14
C PRO A 106 -9.64 -0.60 17.12
N ASP A 107 -10.59 -0.25 16.24
CA ASP A 107 -11.86 -0.98 16.03
C ASP A 107 -11.88 -1.77 14.70
N GLY A 108 -10.74 -1.87 14.01
CA GLY A 108 -10.67 -2.25 12.59
C GLY A 108 -11.32 -1.22 11.64
N GLY A 109 -11.62 -0.02 12.14
CA GLY A 109 -12.38 1.01 11.46
C GLY A 109 -13.89 0.79 11.50
N PRO A 110 -14.70 1.83 11.18
CA PRO A 110 -16.15 1.74 11.23
C PRO A 110 -16.66 0.63 10.28
N GLY A 111 -17.04 -0.52 10.86
CA GLY A 111 -17.61 -1.66 10.13
C GLY A 111 -16.82 -2.98 10.19
N SER A 112 -15.83 -3.14 11.08
CA SER A 112 -14.97 -4.34 11.10
C SER A 112 -15.40 -5.52 11.98
N ALA A 113 -16.64 -5.54 12.48
CA ALA A 113 -17.13 -6.68 13.24
C ALA A 113 -17.60 -7.87 12.36
N ASP A 114 -17.98 -7.65 11.09
CA ASP A 114 -18.68 -8.69 10.30
C ASP A 114 -17.89 -9.26 9.09
N ASP A 115 -16.87 -8.58 8.56
CA ASP A 115 -16.14 -9.08 7.37
C ASP A 115 -14.85 -9.86 7.69
N ALA A 116 -14.29 -9.73 8.89
CA ALA A 116 -13.10 -10.48 9.33
C ALA A 116 -13.40 -11.97 9.65
N ALA A 117 -14.68 -12.34 9.82
CA ALA A 117 -15.09 -13.67 10.23
C ALA A 117 -15.35 -14.67 9.08
N ARG A 118 -15.23 -14.26 7.80
CA ARG A 118 -15.51 -15.15 6.64
C ARG A 118 -14.37 -15.40 5.68
N THR A 119 -13.22 -14.75 5.84
CA THR A 119 -12.07 -15.01 4.95
C THR A 119 -10.86 -15.41 5.78
N GLY A 120 -10.94 -16.61 6.36
CA GLY A 120 -9.74 -17.32 6.80
C GLY A 120 -8.84 -17.60 5.60
N PRO A 121 -7.50 -17.60 5.77
CA PRO A 121 -6.57 -17.75 4.66
C PRO A 121 -6.71 -19.16 4.06
N SER A 122 -7.42 -19.28 2.94
CA SER A 122 -7.33 -20.46 2.09
C SER A 122 -5.96 -20.40 1.41
N LEU A 123 -4.98 -21.07 2.01
CA LEU A 123 -3.65 -21.40 1.45
C LEU A 123 -3.71 -22.21 0.13
N VAL A 124 -4.86 -22.22 -0.56
CA VAL A 124 -5.15 -23.03 -1.74
C VAL A 124 -5.48 -22.16 -2.96
N ASP A 125 -5.77 -20.85 -2.80
CA ASP A 125 -6.09 -19.98 -3.94
C ASP A 125 -4.85 -19.33 -4.60
N SER A 126 -3.71 -19.30 -3.92
CA SER A 126 -2.46 -18.74 -4.45
C SER A 126 -1.76 -19.62 -5.50
N ALA A 127 -2.22 -20.85 -5.71
CA ALA A 127 -1.72 -21.72 -6.77
C ALA A 127 -2.43 -21.50 -8.13
N SER A 128 -3.66 -20.99 -8.12
CA SER A 128 -4.54 -20.98 -9.30
C SER A 128 -4.45 -19.70 -10.12
N ARG A 129 -4.16 -18.55 -9.49
CA ARG A 129 -3.97 -17.26 -10.20
C ARG A 129 -2.60 -17.09 -10.85
N ARG A 130 -1.76 -18.12 -10.82
CA ARG A 130 -0.37 -18.05 -11.28
C ARG A 130 -0.16 -18.34 -12.77
N LEU A 131 -1.21 -18.46 -13.59
CA LEU A 131 -1.03 -18.87 -14.99
C LEU A 131 -1.59 -17.92 -16.06
N ASP A 132 -2.44 -16.93 -15.72
CA ASP A 132 -3.05 -16.08 -16.76
C ASP A 132 -2.63 -14.60 -16.75
N ASP A 133 -1.88 -14.12 -15.76
CA ASP A 133 -1.54 -12.68 -15.64
C ASP A 133 -0.04 -12.36 -15.69
N ILE A 134 0.77 -13.32 -16.16
CA ILE A 134 2.25 -13.22 -16.20
C ILE A 134 2.75 -12.15 -17.21
N THR A 135 1.91 -11.69 -18.14
CA THR A 135 2.40 -10.87 -19.26
C THR A 135 2.42 -9.36 -18.97
N ALA A 136 1.56 -8.85 -18.07
CA ALA A 136 1.50 -7.41 -17.77
C ALA A 136 2.25 -7.01 -16.49
N GLN A 137 2.14 -7.82 -15.43
CA GLN A 137 2.73 -7.51 -14.11
C GLN A 137 4.28 -7.58 -14.10
N SER A 138 4.85 -8.36 -15.03
CA SER A 138 6.31 -8.49 -15.23
C SER A 138 6.98 -7.20 -15.70
N VAL A 139 6.26 -6.31 -16.39
CA VAL A 139 6.83 -5.06 -16.90
C VAL A 139 7.01 -4.05 -15.76
N VAL A 140 6.02 -3.94 -14.88
CA VAL A 140 6.04 -2.98 -13.76
C VAL A 140 7.07 -3.39 -12.71
N LEU A 141 7.07 -4.67 -12.31
CA LEU A 141 8.08 -5.22 -11.40
C LEU A 141 9.50 -5.08 -11.98
N GLY A 142 9.65 -5.32 -13.29
CA GLY A 142 10.90 -5.14 -14.01
C GLY A 142 11.42 -3.71 -13.96
N VAL A 143 10.56 -2.70 -14.13
CA VAL A 143 10.94 -1.28 -14.07
C VAL A 143 11.39 -0.88 -12.67
N ILE A 144 10.71 -1.34 -11.62
CA ILE A 144 11.05 -1.03 -10.23
C ILE A 144 12.43 -1.64 -9.87
N VAL A 145 12.64 -2.92 -10.20
CA VAL A 145 13.92 -3.60 -9.94
C VAL A 145 15.06 -2.98 -10.75
N VAL A 146 14.84 -2.66 -12.03
CA VAL A 146 15.84 -1.98 -12.87
C VAL A 146 16.19 -0.61 -12.32
N LYS A 147 15.22 0.17 -11.82
CA LYS A 147 15.47 1.47 -11.21
C LYS A 147 16.33 1.34 -9.94
N LYS A 148 16.02 0.39 -9.05
CA LYS A 148 16.84 0.11 -7.84
C LYS A 148 18.27 -0.32 -8.23
N LEU A 149 18.41 -1.15 -9.27
CA LEU A 149 19.72 -1.58 -9.78
C LEU A 149 20.55 -0.44 -10.41
N LEU A 150 19.91 0.47 -11.16
CA LEU A 150 20.60 1.63 -11.73
C LEU A 150 21.16 2.53 -10.63
N ILE A 151 20.37 2.82 -9.58
CA ILE A 151 20.80 3.61 -8.43
C ILE A 151 21.97 2.92 -7.71
N ALA A 152 21.86 1.62 -7.44
CA ALA A 152 22.94 0.85 -6.82
C ALA A 152 24.22 0.86 -7.67
N SER A 153 24.11 0.69 -8.98
CA SER A 153 25.26 0.71 -9.90
C SER A 153 25.93 2.08 -9.97
N ALA A 154 25.15 3.16 -9.95
CA ALA A 154 25.67 4.53 -9.94
C ALA A 154 26.41 4.83 -8.63
N LEU A 155 25.89 4.36 -7.49
CA LEU A 155 26.56 4.46 -6.19
C LEU A 155 27.88 3.68 -6.16
N VAL A 156 27.90 2.46 -6.69
CA VAL A 156 29.12 1.66 -6.79
C VAL A 156 30.13 2.32 -7.71
N TYR A 157 29.70 2.83 -8.87
CA TYR A 157 30.58 3.55 -9.80
C TYR A 157 31.20 4.78 -9.14
N LEU A 158 30.42 5.56 -8.39
CA LEU A 158 30.90 6.75 -7.66
C LEU A 158 31.84 6.40 -6.48
N LEU A 159 31.73 5.20 -5.92
CA LEU A 159 32.63 4.70 -4.88
C LEU A 159 33.96 4.15 -5.43
N VAL A 160 33.93 3.62 -6.66
CA VAL A 160 35.08 2.96 -7.30
C VAL A 160 35.90 3.94 -8.17
N VAL A 161 35.28 5.02 -8.67
CA VAL A 161 35.92 6.11 -9.42
C VAL A 161 36.22 7.29 -8.51
#